data_AF-A0A3R6WEH0-F1
#
_entry.id   AF-A0A3R6WEH0-F1
#
_cell.length_a   1.000
_cell.length_b   1.000
_cell.length_c   1.000
_cell.angle_alpha   90.00
_cell.angle_beta   90.00
_cell.angle_gamma   90.00
#
_symmetry.space_group_name_H-M   'P 1'
#
loop_
_entity.id
_entity.type
_entity.pdbx_description
1 polymer ?
#
loop_
_entity_poly.entity_id
_entity_poly.type
_entity_poly.pdbx_seq_one_letter_code
_entity_poly.pdbx_strand_id
1 'polypeptide(L)'
;MVRIKTRKPEYLASQPIGSLFDDPRPAERLRQDMNTLVNYQLKVIRKIRSLIPEAKSSDARNTLHAFTDLALKRNDKLDEYNIGFLDFQIALYKKRRERNGKTKREAKEKRSIQE
;
A
#
# COMPACT_ATOMS: atom_id res chain seq x y z
N MET A 1 3.11 31.82 29.09
CA MET A 1 3.76 31.24 27.89
C MET A 1 3.23 29.83 27.66
N VAL A 2 2.45 29.63 26.60
CA VAL A 2 1.93 28.30 26.23
C VAL A 2 3.08 27.52 25.57
N ARG A 3 3.52 26.41 26.20
CA ARG A 3 4.47 25.48 25.58
C ARG A 3 3.74 24.73 24.46
N ILE A 4 3.89 25.18 23.23
CA ILE A 4 3.55 24.38 22.04
C ILE A 4 4.47 23.16 22.07
N LYS A 5 3.93 21.98 22.38
CA LYS A 5 4.64 20.72 22.16
C LYS A 5 4.74 20.52 20.65
N THR A 6 5.88 20.91 20.06
CA THR A 6 6.23 20.49 18.70
C THR A 6 6.23 18.96 18.69
N ARG A 7 5.20 18.37 18.09
CA ARG A 7 5.09 16.94 17.87
C ARG A 7 6.27 16.58 16.98
N LYS A 8 7.29 15.89 17.52
CA LYS A 8 8.49 15.50 16.76
C LYS A 8 8.02 14.85 15.45
N PRO A 9 8.31 15.44 14.29
CA PRO A 9 8.33 14.65 13.07
C PRO A 9 9.53 13.68 13.21
N GLU A 10 9.59 12.64 12.40
CA GLU A 10 10.84 11.88 12.13
C GLU A 10 11.17 10.59 12.91
N TYR A 11 10.44 10.14 13.95
CA TYR A 11 10.72 8.77 14.45
C TYR A 11 10.23 7.66 13.50
N LEU A 12 9.23 7.95 12.67
CA LEU A 12 8.69 7.02 11.67
C LEU A 12 9.33 7.19 10.28
N ALA A 13 10.07 8.26 10.03
CA ALA A 13 10.68 8.53 8.72
C ALA A 13 12.07 7.87 8.54
N SER A 14 12.71 7.45 9.64
CA SER A 14 14.04 6.81 9.62
C SER A 14 14.00 5.28 9.65
N GLN A 15 12.81 4.69 9.70
CA GLN A 15 12.63 3.24 9.77
C GLN A 15 12.67 2.65 8.35
N PRO A 16 13.41 1.56 8.12
CA PRO A 16 13.43 0.92 6.80
C PRO A 16 12.02 0.46 6.44
N ILE A 17 11.64 0.54 5.16
CA ILE A 17 10.28 0.15 4.71
C ILE A 17 9.89 -1.29 5.10
N GLY A 18 10.90 -2.14 5.30
CA GLY A 18 10.74 -3.49 5.85
C GLY A 18 10.11 -3.55 7.25
N SER A 19 10.30 -2.53 8.09
CA SER A 19 9.75 -2.49 9.46
C SER A 19 8.24 -2.26 9.49
N LEU A 20 7.66 -1.75 8.39
CA LEU A 20 6.20 -1.67 8.20
C LEU A 20 5.57 -3.06 8.31
N PHE A 21 6.34 -4.11 8.01
CA PHE A 21 5.90 -5.50 8.04
C PHE A 21 6.24 -6.21 9.35
N ASP A 22 6.71 -5.53 10.39
CA ASP A 22 6.88 -6.12 11.73
C ASP A 22 5.55 -6.14 12.54
N ASP A 23 4.57 -5.31 12.16
CA ASP A 23 3.16 -5.36 12.59
C ASP A 23 2.28 -5.49 11.33
N PRO A 24 1.31 -6.42 11.26
CA PRO A 24 0.51 -6.62 10.06
C PRO A 24 -0.49 -5.47 9.84
N ARG A 25 -0.91 -4.77 10.90
CA ARG A 25 -2.01 -3.80 10.82
C ARG A 25 -1.65 -2.57 9.98
N PRO A 26 -0.47 -1.94 10.13
CA PRO A 26 -0.04 -0.86 9.25
C PRO A 26 0.14 -1.30 7.80
N ALA A 27 0.70 -2.50 7.57
CA ALA A 27 0.91 -3.02 6.22
C ALA A 27 -0.42 -3.32 5.50
N GLU A 28 -1.37 -3.97 6.17
CA GLU A 28 -2.70 -4.25 5.64
C GLU A 28 -3.48 -2.95 5.39
N ARG A 29 -3.37 -1.96 6.28
CA ARG A 29 -3.97 -0.63 6.08
C ARG A 29 -3.37 0.07 4.86
N LEU A 30 -2.04 0.12 4.74
CA LEU A 30 -1.38 0.70 3.56
C LEU A 30 -1.84 0.00 2.28
N ARG A 31 -1.96 -1.33 2.29
CA ARG A 31 -2.46 -2.09 1.14
C ARG A 31 -3.88 -1.71 0.76
N GLN A 32 -4.76 -1.53 1.73
CA GLN A 32 -6.15 -1.07 1.51
C GLN A 32 -6.20 0.36 0.96
N ASP A 33 -5.43 1.27 1.56
CA ASP A 33 -5.35 2.68 1.13
C ASP A 33 -4.83 2.79 -0.31
N MET A 34 -3.77 2.05 -0.62
CA MET A 34 -3.21 2.02 -1.97
C MET A 34 -4.17 1.38 -2.99
N ASN A 35 -4.90 0.33 -2.61
CA ASN A 35 -5.95 -0.24 -3.46
C ASN A 35 -7.05 0.78 -3.75
N THR A 36 -7.44 1.55 -2.74
CA THR A 36 -8.45 2.61 -2.87
C THR A 36 -7.96 3.71 -3.81
N LEU A 37 -6.69 4.12 -3.67
CA LEU A 37 -6.05 5.11 -4.53
C LEU A 37 -6.04 4.68 -6.00
N VAL A 38 -5.57 3.45 -6.29
CA VAL A 38 -5.50 2.90 -7.66
C VAL A 38 -6.88 2.87 -8.30
N ASN A 39 -7.90 2.40 -7.55
CA ASN A 39 -9.28 2.37 -8.05
C ASN A 39 -9.85 3.76 -8.29
N TYR A 40 -9.55 4.73 -7.43
CA TYR A 40 -10.02 6.09 -7.57
C TYR A 40 -9.36 6.80 -8.76
N GLN A 41 -8.04 6.68 -8.90
CA GLN A 41 -7.28 7.21 -10.04
C GLN A 41 -7.82 6.66 -11.36
N LEU A 42 -8.06 5.35 -11.44
CA LEU A 42 -8.64 4.72 -12.62
C LEU A 42 -10.03 5.30 -12.96
N LYS A 43 -10.89 5.52 -11.96
CA LYS A 43 -12.20 6.15 -12.17
C LYS A 43 -12.07 7.56 -12.73
N VAL A 44 -11.15 8.38 -12.19
CA VAL A 44 -10.91 9.74 -12.68
C VAL A 44 -10.37 9.72 -14.11
N ILE A 45 -9.38 8.87 -14.40
CA ILE A 45 -8.81 8.71 -15.75
C ILE A 45 -9.91 8.36 -16.77
N ARG A 46 -10.80 7.41 -16.43
CA ARG A 46 -11.92 7.02 -17.29
C ARG A 46 -12.89 8.18 -17.55
N LYS A 47 -13.22 8.97 -16.52
CA LYS A 47 -14.06 10.17 -16.65
C LYS A 47 -13.42 11.23 -17.55
N ILE A 48 -12.11 11.44 -17.42
CA ILE A 48 -11.39 12.39 -18.30
C ILE A 48 -11.46 11.88 -19.73
N ARG A 49 -11.16 10.60 -19.97
CA ARG A 49 -11.21 9.99 -21.30
C ARG A 49 -12.59 10.09 -21.95
N SER A 50 -13.67 9.93 -21.20
CA SER A 50 -15.03 10.09 -21.75
C SER A 50 -15.36 11.51 -22.17
N LEU A 51 -14.67 12.53 -21.63
CA LEU A 51 -14.86 13.93 -21.99
C LEU A 51 -13.97 14.38 -23.15
N ILE A 52 -12.99 13.56 -23.58
CA ILE A 52 -12.10 13.93 -24.68
C ILE A 52 -12.87 14.21 -25.99
N PRO A 53 -13.86 13.40 -26.40
CA PRO A 53 -14.62 13.68 -27.63
C PRO A 53 -15.36 15.02 -27.62
N GLU A 54 -15.74 15.52 -26.43
CA GLU A 54 -16.43 16.80 -26.25
C GLU A 54 -15.51 18.02 -26.44
N ALA A 55 -14.20 17.81 -26.40
CA ALA A 55 -13.24 18.90 -26.55
C ALA A 55 -13.15 19.36 -28.02
N LYS A 56 -13.56 20.61 -28.26
CA LYS A 56 -13.55 21.23 -29.60
C LYS A 56 -12.15 21.41 -30.20
N SER A 57 -11.14 21.61 -29.35
CA SER A 57 -9.74 21.79 -29.77
C SER A 57 -9.06 20.44 -29.98
N SER A 58 -8.43 20.25 -31.14
CA SER A 58 -7.55 19.08 -31.41
C SER A 58 -6.39 19.01 -30.42
N ASP A 59 -5.79 20.14 -30.08
CA ASP A 59 -4.65 20.20 -29.16
C ASP A 59 -5.06 19.79 -27.74
N ALA A 60 -6.24 20.23 -27.30
CA ALA A 60 -6.81 19.80 -26.03
C ALA A 60 -7.04 18.29 -26.01
N ARG A 61 -7.61 17.72 -27.09
CA ARG A 61 -7.81 16.27 -27.20
C ARG A 61 -6.50 15.50 -27.14
N ASN A 62 -5.50 15.92 -27.91
CA ASN A 62 -4.18 15.28 -27.94
C ASN A 62 -3.48 15.35 -26.58
N THR A 63 -3.57 16.50 -25.91
CA THR A 63 -2.98 16.70 -24.57
C THR A 63 -3.67 15.80 -23.53
N LEU A 64 -5.00 15.73 -23.56
CA LEU A 64 -5.76 14.86 -22.65
C LEU A 64 -5.50 13.37 -22.91
N HIS A 65 -5.34 12.96 -24.18
CA HIS A 65 -4.91 11.61 -24.52
C HIS A 65 -3.54 11.30 -23.91
N ALA A 66 -2.52 12.10 -24.20
CA ALA A 66 -1.16 11.90 -23.68
C ALA A 66 -1.13 11.89 -22.13
N PHE A 67 -1.86 12.80 -21.50
CA PHE A 67 -1.98 12.85 -20.04
C PHE A 67 -2.62 11.57 -19.49
N THR A 68 -3.77 11.14 -20.03
CA THR A 68 -4.48 9.96 -19.52
C THR A 68 -3.73 8.66 -19.79
N ASP A 69 -2.97 8.55 -20.88
CA ASP A 69 -2.10 7.41 -21.17
C ASP A 69 -0.95 7.30 -20.17
N LEU A 70 -0.28 8.42 -19.88
CA LEU A 70 0.76 8.47 -18.85
C LEU A 70 0.21 8.15 -17.47
N ALA A 71 -0.97 8.69 -17.13
CA ALA A 71 -1.63 8.45 -15.86
C ALA A 71 -2.01 6.97 -15.69
N LEU A 72 -2.51 6.33 -16.75
CA LEU A 72 -2.87 4.91 -16.75
C LEU A 72 -1.63 4.03 -16.51
N LYS A 73 -0.55 4.28 -17.26
CA LYS A 73 0.72 3.55 -17.09
C LYS A 73 1.30 3.67 -15.67
N ARG A 74 1.15 4.84 -15.03
CA ARG A 74 1.58 5.04 -13.64
C ARG A 74 0.67 4.33 -12.65
N ASN A 75 -0.63 4.33 -12.90
CA ASN A 75 -1.61 3.62 -12.08
C ASN A 75 -1.39 2.10 -12.13
N ASP A 76 -1.08 1.54 -13.30
CA ASP A 76 -0.76 0.12 -13.46
C ASP A 76 0.49 -0.27 -12.67
N LYS A 77 1.55 0.56 -12.70
CA LYS A 77 2.74 0.35 -11.86
C LYS A 77 2.45 0.38 -10.37
N LEU A 78 1.52 1.23 -9.92
CA LEU A 78 1.10 1.27 -8.52
C LEU A 78 0.33 0.00 -8.14
N ASP A 79 -0.47 -0.53 -9.05
CA ASP A 79 -1.18 -1.79 -8.84
C ASP A 79 -0.21 -2.99 -8.80
N GLU A 80 0.78 -3.02 -9.69
CA GLU A 80 1.87 -4.01 -9.67
C GLU A 80 2.66 -3.94 -8.35
N TYR A 81 2.98 -2.74 -7.85
CA TYR A 81 3.63 -2.59 -6.55
C TYR A 81 2.75 -3.12 -5.41
N ASN A 82 1.44 -2.85 -5.45
CA ASN A 82 0.50 -3.34 -4.46
C ASN A 82 0.41 -4.86 -4.43
N ILE A 83 0.17 -5.47 -5.59
CA ILE A 83 -0.01 -6.92 -5.71
C ILE A 83 1.32 -7.65 -5.53
N GLY A 84 2.39 -7.15 -6.15
CA GLY A 84 3.68 -7.81 -6.16
C GLY A 84 4.43 -7.67 -4.85
N PHE A 85 4.57 -6.44 -4.35
CA PHE A 85 5.44 -6.17 -3.19
C PHE A 85 4.68 -6.24 -1.87
N LEU A 86 3.57 -5.51 -1.73
CA LEU A 86 2.86 -5.44 -0.44
C LEU A 86 2.23 -6.78 -0.07
N ASP A 87 1.52 -7.44 -1.00
CA ASP A 87 0.87 -8.73 -0.70
C ASP A 87 1.92 -9.81 -0.38
N PHE A 88 3.05 -9.82 -1.09
CA PHE A 88 4.16 -10.73 -0.80
C PHE A 88 4.74 -10.51 0.61
N GLN A 89 5.03 -9.27 0.99
CA GLN A 89 5.60 -8.96 2.30
C GLN A 89 4.62 -9.27 3.44
N ILE A 90 3.33 -8.96 3.26
CA ILE A 90 2.27 -9.32 4.21
C ILE A 90 2.20 -10.85 4.36
N ALA A 91 2.28 -11.61 3.26
CA ALA A 91 2.26 -13.07 3.28
C ALA A 91 3.50 -13.65 4.01
N LEU A 92 4.69 -13.11 3.75
CA LEU A 92 5.92 -13.50 4.45
C LEU A 92 5.81 -13.27 5.96
N TYR A 93 5.26 -12.13 6.37
CA TYR A 93 5.03 -11.83 7.77
C TYR A 93 4.08 -12.85 8.42
N LYS A 94 2.93 -13.12 7.79
CA LYS A 94 1.93 -14.11 8.29
C LYS A 94 2.58 -15.48 8.47
N LYS A 95 3.33 -15.95 7.47
CA LYS A 95 4.06 -17.23 7.53
C LYS A 95 5.12 -17.27 8.64
N ARG A 96 5.81 -16.15 8.91
CA ARG A 96 6.78 -16.05 10.02
C ARG A 96 6.07 -16.14 11.38
N ARG A 97 4.93 -15.48 11.54
CA ARG A 97 4.13 -15.51 12.77
C ARG A 97 3.52 -16.87 13.06
N GLU A 98 3.00 -17.55 12.04
CA GLU A 98 2.46 -18.90 12.19
C GLU A 98 3.51 -19.88 12.68
N ARG A 99 4.72 -19.86 12.08
CA ARG A 99 5.85 -20.69 12.54
C ARG A 99 6.19 -20.41 14.00
N ASN A 100 6.39 -19.15 14.36
CA ASN A 100 6.72 -18.77 15.74
C ASN A 100 5.60 -19.15 16.74
N GLY A 101 4.34 -19.09 16.31
CA GLY A 101 3.18 -19.53 17.10
C GLY A 101 3.17 -21.03 17.34
N LYS A 102 3.44 -21.84 16.30
CA LYS A 102 3.56 -23.31 16.39
C LYS A 102 4.69 -23.71 17.33
N THR A 103 5.88 -23.15 17.15
CA THR A 103 7.05 -23.41 18.01
C THR A 103 6.76 -23.08 19.48
N LYS A 104 6.05 -21.98 19.76
CA LYS A 104 5.65 -21.62 21.14
C LYS A 104 4.64 -22.59 21.75
N ARG A 105 3.71 -23.12 20.95
CA ARG A 105 2.73 -24.13 21.41
C ARG A 105 3.41 -25.46 21.72
N GLU A 106 4.26 -25.93 20.81
CA GLU A 106 5.06 -27.15 21.00
C GLU A 106 5.97 -27.04 22.23
N ALA A 107 6.58 -25.88 22.46
CA ALA A 107 7.40 -25.65 23.66
C ALA A 107 6.58 -25.63 24.97
N LYS A 108 5.33 -25.16 24.93
CA LYS A 108 4.43 -25.24 26.09
C LYS A 108 3.97 -26.67 26.36
N GLU A 109 3.60 -27.39 25.31
CA GLU A 109 3.14 -28.77 25.39
C GLU A 109 4.24 -29.71 25.93
N LYS A 110 5.49 -29.53 25.47
CA LYS A 110 6.64 -30.26 26.02
C LYS A 110 6.91 -29.98 27.50
N ARG A 111 6.62 -28.76 27.98
CA ARG A 111 6.76 -28.40 29.39
C ARG A 111 5.65 -28.99 30.25
N SER A 112 4.41 -29.04 29.75
CA SER A 112 3.28 -29.65 30.47
C SER A 112 3.33 -31.18 30.54
N ILE A 113 4.16 -31.84 29.74
CA ILE A 113 4.38 -33.30 29.79
C ILE A 113 5.53 -33.66 30.75
N GLN A 114 6.33 -32.67 31.17
CA GLN A 114 7.47 -32.84 32.08
C GLN A 114 7.17 -32.46 33.54
N GLU A 115 5.98 -31.92 33.83
CA GLU A 115 5.42 -31.70 35.17
C GLU A 115 4.42 -32.82 35.51
#